data_AF-A0AAU7JMI6-F1
#
_entry.id   AF-A0AAU7JMI6-F1
#
_cell.length_a   1.000
_cell.length_b   1.000
_cell.length_c   1.000
_cell.angle_alpha   90.00
_cell.angle_beta   90.00
_cell.angle_gamma   90.00
#
_symmetry.space_group_name_H-M   'P 1'
#
loop_
_entity.id
_entity.type
_entity.pdbx_description
1 polymer ?
#
loop_
_entity_poly.entity_id
_entity_poly.type
_entity_poly.pdbx_seq_one_letter_code
_entity_poly.pdbx_strand_id
1 'polypeptide(L)'
;MLTQIDYLVRANEVWRESFAVQSGDPPEAVDLTGSAFRAQLRSSEGALLVVLDASTGNGRLQISDPPTDGMVSWNVPVSVLQNLEPGDYVYDVVWTDAGGVPDTIMAGVVTIERGITR
;
A
#
# COMPACT_ATOMS: atom_id res chain seq x y z
N MET A 1 -10.25 5.59 11.31
CA MET A 1 -9.37 4.98 12.34
C MET A 1 -8.10 4.56 11.61
N LEU A 2 -6.93 5.02 12.05
CA LEU A 2 -5.67 4.61 11.46
C LEU A 2 -5.35 3.17 11.84
N THR A 3 -5.06 2.32 10.86
CA THR A 3 -4.66 0.92 11.07
C THR A 3 -3.14 0.79 11.01
N GLN A 4 -2.55 0.05 11.95
CA GLN A 4 -1.12 -0.25 11.92
C GLN A 4 -0.88 -1.67 11.40
N ILE A 5 -0.10 -1.81 10.32
CA ILE A 5 0.24 -3.10 9.71
C ILE A 5 1.70 -3.09 9.28
N ASP A 6 2.44 -4.12 9.67
CA ASP A 6 3.81 -4.34 9.21
C ASP A 6 3.85 -5.43 8.14
N TYR A 7 4.72 -5.25 7.14
CA TYR A 7 4.89 -6.19 6.03
C TYR A 7 6.31 -6.72 5.97
N LEU A 8 6.45 -8.01 5.63
CA LEU A 8 7.70 -8.63 5.22
C LEU A 8 7.62 -8.93 3.72
N VAL A 9 8.48 -8.30 2.93
CA VAL A 9 8.44 -8.39 1.45
C VAL A 9 9.79 -8.87 0.93
N ARG A 10 9.79 -9.89 0.07
CA ARG A 10 11.01 -10.34 -0.60
C ARG A 10 11.18 -9.63 -1.94
N ALA A 11 12.40 -9.17 -2.19
CA ALA A 11 12.72 -8.44 -3.41
C ALA A 11 12.72 -9.29 -4.70
N ASN A 12 12.54 -10.61 -4.61
CA ASN A 12 12.49 -11.52 -5.77
C ASN A 12 11.07 -11.93 -6.17
N GLU A 13 10.03 -11.42 -5.51
CA GLU A 13 8.63 -11.74 -5.80
C GLU A 13 7.80 -10.48 -5.99
N VAL A 14 6.60 -10.63 -6.57
CA VAL A 14 5.65 -9.51 -6.66
C VAL A 14 5.02 -9.35 -5.29
N TRP A 15 5.01 -8.13 -4.75
CA TRP A 15 4.27 -7.86 -3.53
C TRP A 15 2.77 -7.76 -3.85
N ARG A 16 1.99 -8.75 -3.38
CA ARG A 16 0.55 -8.94 -3.66
C ARG A 16 -0.33 -9.08 -2.42
N GLU A 17 -0.07 -8.29 -1.39
CA GLU A 17 -0.94 -8.26 -0.22
C GLU A 17 -2.19 -7.43 -0.47
N SER A 18 -3.32 -7.81 0.13
CA SER A 18 -4.59 -7.10 -0.01
C SER A 18 -5.15 -6.71 1.33
N PHE A 19 -5.85 -5.59 1.38
CA PHE A 19 -6.54 -5.10 2.57
C PHE A 19 -7.94 -4.61 2.21
N ALA A 20 -8.85 -4.75 3.18
CA ALA A 20 -10.22 -4.27 3.07
C ALA A 20 -10.33 -2.86 3.66
N VAL A 21 -11.06 -1.98 2.98
CA VAL A 21 -11.50 -0.68 3.47
C VAL A 21 -12.94 -0.86 3.95
N GLN A 22 -13.13 -0.75 5.26
CA GLN A 22 -14.42 -0.96 5.91
C GLN A 22 -14.77 0.21 6.82
N SER A 23 -16.07 0.45 7.00
CA SER A 23 -16.59 1.50 7.88
C SER A 23 -17.89 1.07 8.57
N GLY A 24 -18.25 1.74 9.66
CA GLY A 24 -19.45 1.44 10.43
C GLY A 24 -19.24 0.43 11.58
N ASP A 25 -20.31 0.18 12.32
CA ASP A 25 -20.41 -0.86 13.35
C ASP A 25 -21.80 -1.54 13.22
N PRO A 26 -21.89 -2.77 12.65
CA PRO A 26 -20.78 -3.63 12.23
C PRO A 26 -20.00 -3.10 11.02
N PRO A 27 -18.75 -3.54 10.80
CA PRO A 27 -17.95 -3.10 9.67
C PRO A 27 -18.52 -3.60 8.33
N GLU A 28 -18.79 -2.66 7.43
CA GLU A 28 -19.24 -2.92 6.05
C GLU A 28 -18.20 -2.43 5.04
N ALA A 29 -18.14 -3.07 3.87
CA ALA A 29 -17.25 -2.67 2.79
C ALA A 29 -17.61 -1.27 2.28
N VAL A 30 -16.59 -0.44 2.08
CA VAL A 30 -16.76 0.88 1.49
C VAL A 30 -16.74 0.77 -0.04
N ASP A 31 -17.69 1.42 -0.72
CA ASP A 31 -17.62 1.57 -2.18
C ASP A 31 -16.47 2.51 -2.56
N LEU A 32 -15.46 1.95 -3.22
CA LEU A 32 -14.26 2.65 -3.64
C LEU A 32 -14.38 3.31 -5.03
N THR A 33 -15.58 3.36 -5.60
CA THR A 33 -15.82 4.00 -6.91
C THR A 33 -15.33 5.45 -6.89
N GLY A 34 -14.45 5.80 -7.83
CA GLY A 34 -13.86 7.14 -7.92
C GLY A 34 -12.80 7.46 -6.86
N SER A 35 -12.46 6.51 -5.99
CA SER A 35 -11.38 6.69 -5.00
C SER A 35 -9.99 6.51 -5.60
N ALA A 36 -9.00 7.08 -4.93
CA ALA A 36 -7.59 6.85 -5.22
C ALA A 36 -6.81 6.48 -3.95
N PHE A 37 -5.73 5.72 -4.13
CA PHE A 37 -4.83 5.37 -3.04
C PHE A 37 -3.40 5.71 -3.43
N ARG A 38 -2.62 6.14 -2.44
CA ARG A 38 -1.19 6.36 -2.57
C ARG A 38 -0.48 5.93 -1.30
N ALA A 39 0.67 5.29 -1.48
CA ALA A 39 1.57 4.93 -0.40
C ALA A 39 3.01 5.26 -0.79
N GLN A 40 3.80 5.69 0.19
CA GLN A 40 5.20 6.00 0.00
C GLN A 40 6.05 5.31 1.06
N LEU A 41 7.08 4.59 0.63
CA LEU A 41 8.09 4.05 1.54
C LEU A 41 9.26 5.02 1.64
N ARG A 42 9.77 5.19 2.86
CA ARG A 42 10.90 6.04 3.21
C ARG A 42 11.78 5.32 4.23
N SER A 43 13.08 5.65 4.27
CA SER A 43 14.03 5.03 5.20
C SER A 43 13.76 5.37 6.67
N SER A 44 13.08 6.48 6.93
CA SER A 44 12.67 6.92 8.26
C SER A 44 11.56 7.95 8.16
N GLU A 45 10.91 8.23 9.29
CA GLU A 45 10.01 9.37 9.41
C GLU A 45 10.76 10.66 9.02
N GLY A 46 10.11 11.52 8.22
CA GLY A 46 10.68 12.79 7.76
C GLY A 46 11.77 12.71 6.68
N ALA A 47 12.23 11.53 6.27
CA ALA A 47 13.18 11.41 5.17
C ALA A 47 12.56 11.95 3.87
N LEU A 48 13.25 12.82 3.14
CA LEU A 48 12.70 13.46 1.94
C LEU A 48 12.65 12.54 0.71
N LEU A 49 13.57 11.57 0.64
CA LEU A 49 13.65 10.62 -0.45
C LEU A 49 12.57 9.54 -0.32
N VAL A 50 11.72 9.44 -1.35
CA VAL A 50 10.78 8.33 -1.52
C VAL A 50 11.52 7.19 -2.22
N VAL A 51 11.64 6.04 -1.57
CA VAL A 51 12.29 4.87 -2.17
C VAL A 51 11.32 4.04 -3.01
N LEU A 52 10.03 4.06 -2.66
CA LEU A 52 8.96 3.45 -3.42
C LEU A 52 7.71 4.32 -3.35
N ASP A 53 7.12 4.60 -4.50
CA ASP A 53 5.80 5.24 -4.63
C ASP A 53 4.83 4.22 -5.23
N ALA A 54 3.79 3.85 -4.49
CA ALA A 54 2.70 3.00 -4.97
C ALA A 54 1.42 3.81 -5.02
N SER A 55 0.69 3.75 -6.13
CA SER A 55 -0.60 4.41 -6.25
C SER A 55 -1.53 3.67 -7.19
N THR A 56 -2.82 3.98 -7.12
CA THR A 56 -3.77 3.56 -8.15
C THR A 56 -3.39 4.11 -9.52
N GLY A 57 -2.90 5.35 -9.59
CA GLY A 57 -2.45 5.99 -10.83
C GLY A 57 -1.26 5.31 -11.51
N ASN A 58 -0.36 4.68 -10.74
CA ASN A 58 0.77 3.92 -11.29
C ASN A 58 0.55 2.39 -11.28
N GLY A 59 -0.64 1.93 -10.88
CA GLY A 59 -1.05 0.53 -10.88
C GLY A 59 -0.38 -0.35 -9.83
N ARG A 60 0.40 0.21 -8.91
CA ARG A 60 1.06 -0.53 -7.81
C ARG A 60 0.18 -0.66 -6.57
N LEU A 61 -0.90 0.13 -6.49
CA LEU A 61 -2.08 -0.19 -5.71
C LEU A 61 -3.23 -0.40 -6.69
N GLN A 62 -4.09 -1.37 -6.43
CA GLN A 62 -5.20 -1.71 -7.31
C GLN A 62 -6.47 -1.87 -6.49
N ILE A 63 -7.51 -1.12 -6.86
CA ILE A 63 -8.86 -1.34 -6.34
C ILE A 63 -9.41 -2.56 -7.08
N SER A 64 -9.98 -3.50 -6.33
CA SER A 64 -10.61 -4.70 -6.90
C SER A 64 -11.84 -4.33 -7.73
N ASP A 65 -12.18 -5.19 -8.70
CA ASP A 65 -13.39 -5.07 -9.49
C ASP A 65 -14.38 -6.18 -9.06
N PRO A 66 -15.58 -5.84 -8.55
CA PRO A 66 -16.15 -4.50 -8.44
C PRO A 66 -15.57 -3.65 -7.29
N PRO A 67 -15.52 -2.30 -7.43
CA PRO A 67 -15.02 -1.41 -6.38
C PRO A 67 -15.88 -1.41 -5.11
N THR A 68 -17.10 -1.95 -5.19
CA THR A 68 -18.02 -2.14 -4.07
C THR A 68 -17.55 -3.20 -3.07
N ASP A 69 -16.58 -4.03 -3.43
CA ASP A 69 -16.01 -5.03 -2.52
C ASP A 69 -15.09 -4.41 -1.46
N GLY A 70 -14.71 -3.14 -1.62
CA GLY A 70 -13.87 -2.42 -0.66
C GLY A 70 -12.44 -2.94 -0.58
N MET A 71 -11.98 -3.70 -1.57
CA MET A 71 -10.67 -4.36 -1.53
C MET A 71 -9.62 -3.60 -2.33
N VAL A 72 -8.45 -3.39 -1.72
CA VAL A 72 -7.27 -2.81 -2.37
C VAL A 72 -6.09 -3.76 -2.24
N SER A 73 -5.35 -3.95 -3.32
CA SER A 73 -4.18 -4.81 -3.36
C SER A 73 -2.92 -4.01 -3.69
N TRP A 74 -1.85 -4.31 -2.97
CA TRP A 74 -0.50 -4.06 -3.47
C TRP A 74 -0.26 -4.88 -4.73
N ASN A 75 0.39 -4.28 -5.72
CA ASN A 75 0.82 -4.94 -6.94
C ASN A 75 2.18 -4.36 -7.35
N VAL A 76 3.15 -4.43 -6.45
CA VAL A 76 4.50 -3.90 -6.71
C VAL A 76 5.31 -4.96 -7.45
N PRO A 77 5.73 -4.69 -8.70
CA PRO A 77 6.45 -5.69 -9.50
C PRO A 77 7.86 -5.93 -8.95
N VAL A 78 8.38 -7.12 -9.21
CA VAL A 78 9.75 -7.54 -8.89
C VAL A 78 10.78 -6.52 -9.38
N SER A 79 10.59 -5.98 -10.60
CA SER A 79 11.50 -4.99 -11.18
C SER A 79 11.61 -3.68 -10.40
N VAL A 80 10.64 -3.36 -9.55
CA VAL A 80 10.71 -2.23 -8.62
C VAL A 80 11.37 -2.64 -7.32
N LEU A 81 10.95 -3.78 -6.76
CA LEU A 81 11.45 -4.28 -5.47
C LEU A 81 12.94 -4.66 -5.51
N GLN A 82 13.43 -5.18 -6.63
CA GLN A 82 14.86 -5.51 -6.81
C GLN A 82 15.79 -4.30 -6.75
N ASN A 83 15.26 -3.07 -6.94
CA ASN A 83 16.05 -1.85 -6.82
C ASN A 83 16.08 -1.30 -5.38
N LEU A 84 15.34 -1.91 -4.45
CA LEU A 84 15.37 -1.53 -3.05
C LEU A 84 16.46 -2.31 -2.32
N GLU A 85 17.25 -1.60 -1.52
CA GLU A 85 18.17 -2.26 -0.61
C GLU A 85 17.39 -2.98 0.51
N PRO A 86 17.85 -4.14 0.98
CA PRO A 86 17.25 -4.80 2.13
C PRO A 86 17.33 -3.92 3.37
N GLY A 87 16.26 -3.94 4.17
CA GLY A 87 16.14 -3.13 5.38
C GLY A 87 14.70 -2.74 5.69
N ASP A 88 14.54 -1.98 6.77
CA ASP A 88 13.24 -1.51 7.24
C ASP A 88 12.93 -0.12 6.68
N TYR A 89 11.69 0.05 6.21
CA TYR A 89 11.18 1.29 5.67
C TYR A 89 9.85 1.63 6.35
N VAL A 90 9.62 2.90 6.65
CA VAL A 90 8.31 3.35 7.12
C VAL A 90 7.42 3.68 5.93
N TYR A 91 6.13 3.44 6.07
CA TYR A 91 5.13 3.81 5.08
C TYR A 91 3.82 4.27 5.71
N ASP A 92 3.06 5.00 4.92
CA ASP A 92 1.64 5.25 5.12
C ASP A 92 0.87 4.95 3.82
N VAL A 93 -0.45 4.78 3.95
CA VAL A 93 -1.40 4.70 2.85
C VAL A 93 -2.43 5.80 3.04
N VAL A 94 -2.45 6.71 2.09
CA VAL A 94 -3.45 7.78 1.98
C VAL A 94 -4.52 7.33 0.99
N TRP A 95 -5.75 7.25 1.48
CA TRP A 95 -6.95 7.12 0.67
C TRP A 95 -7.45 8.53 0.34
N THR A 96 -7.81 8.77 -0.91
CA THR A 96 -8.57 9.93 -1.34
C THR A 96 -9.93 9.45 -1.80
N ASP A 97 -10.99 9.88 -1.13
CA ASP A 97 -12.35 9.50 -1.48
C ASP A 97 -12.80 10.11 -2.82
N ALA A 98 -14.01 9.75 -3.28
CA ALA A 98 -14.58 10.28 -4.52
C ALA A 98 -14.80 11.81 -4.49
N GLY A 99 -14.88 12.41 -3.30
CA GLY A 99 -14.97 13.85 -3.10
C GLY A 99 -13.62 14.57 -3.11
N GLY A 100 -12.51 13.83 -3.19
CA GLY A 100 -11.16 14.38 -3.17
C GLY A 100 -10.60 14.63 -1.77
N VAL A 101 -11.25 14.11 -0.72
CA VAL A 101 -10.80 14.28 0.67
C VAL A 101 -9.76 13.20 1.00
N PRO A 102 -8.53 13.59 1.39
CA PRO A 102 -7.51 12.63 1.81
C PRO A 102 -7.69 12.20 3.27
N ASP A 103 -7.53 10.91 3.54
CA ASP A 103 -7.44 10.32 4.88
C ASP A 103 -6.33 9.26 4.93
N THR A 104 -5.54 9.26 6.00
CA THR A 104 -4.51 8.24 6.21
C THR A 104 -5.13 7.04 6.92
N ILE A 105 -5.20 5.91 6.23
CA ILE A 105 -5.94 4.73 6.70
C ILE A 105 -5.04 3.60 7.21
N MET A 106 -3.78 3.56 6.76
CA MET A 106 -2.83 2.53 7.13
C MET A 106 -1.43 3.13 7.26
N ALA A 107 -0.65 2.62 8.20
CA ALA A 107 0.78 2.92 8.31
C ALA A 107 1.52 1.75 8.97
N GLY A 108 2.85 1.75 8.89
CA GLY A 108 3.68 0.79 9.60
C GLY A 108 5.08 0.68 8.99
N VAL A 109 5.68 -0.49 9.16
CA VAL A 109 7.01 -0.81 8.62
C VAL A 109 6.91 -1.86 7.51
N VAL A 110 7.67 -1.66 6.43
CA VAL A 110 7.94 -2.68 5.42
C VAL A 110 9.39 -3.11 5.56
N THR A 111 9.61 -4.37 5.91
CA THR A 111 10.94 -5.00 5.90
C THR A 111 11.17 -5.64 4.53
N ILE A 112 12.16 -5.13 3.80
CA ILE A 112 12.60 -5.69 2.52
C ILE A 112 13.71 -6.71 2.77
N GLU A 113 13.51 -7.95 2.31
CA GLU A 113 14.51 -9.00 2.34
C GLU A 113 15.01 -9.36 0.94
N ARG A 114 16.26 -9.84 0.84
CA ARG A 114 16.71 -10.50 -0.38
C ARG A 114 15.99 -11.83 -0.52
N GLY A 115 15.44 -12.07 -1.71
CA GLY A 115 15.01 -13.39 -2.10
C GLY A 115 16.16 -14.39 -2.15
N ILE A 116 15.94 -15.59 -1.62
CA ILE A 116 16.92 -16.69 -1.69
C ILE A 116 16.89 -17.36 -3.08
N THR A 117 15.69 -17.55 -3.63
CA THR A 117 15.49 -18.14 -4.96
C THR A 117 15.70 -17.09 -6.06
N ARG A 118 16.39 -17.46 -7.15
CA ARG A 118 16.64 -16.60 -8.32
C ARG A 118 16.05 -17.21 -9.58
#